data_AF-A0A9E5AY90-F1
#
_entry.id   AF-A0A9E5AY90-F1
#
_cell.length_a   1.000
_cell.length_b   1.000
_cell.length_c   1.000
_cell.angle_alpha   90.00
_cell.angle_beta   90.00
_cell.angle_gamma   90.00
#
_symmetry.space_group_name_H-M   'P 1'
#
loop_
_entity.id
_entity.type
_entity.pdbx_description
1 polymer ?
#
loop_
_entity_poly.entity_id
_entity_poly.type
_entity_poly.pdbx_seq_one_letter_code
_entity_poly.pdbx_strand_id
1 'polypeptide(L)' 'MPLEILAQALVALGCPPEKSAEMAAQLDKRARQLAAAKGRSYQEALTHLLALMKQGWSAKGRGL' A
#
# COMPACT_ATOMS: atom_id res chain seq x y z
N MET A 1 -11.32 4.90 -1.57
CA MET A 1 -10.25 5.94 -1.50
C MET A 1 -9.78 6.21 -2.93
N PRO A 2 -9.57 7.46 -3.34
CA PRO A 2 -8.98 7.79 -4.65
C PRO A 2 -7.52 7.32 -4.76
N LEU A 3 -7.08 6.89 -5.95
CA LEU A 3 -5.72 6.39 -6.17
C LEU A 3 -4.64 7.46 -5.92
N GLU A 4 -4.93 8.73 -6.20
CA GLU A 4 -4.00 9.84 -5.95
C GLU A 4 -3.73 10.05 -4.45
N ILE A 5 -4.74 9.90 -3.60
CA ILE A 5 -4.59 9.98 -2.13
C ILE A 5 -3.72 8.81 -1.66
N LEU A 6 -3.94 7.61 -2.21
CA LEU A 6 -3.16 6.42 -1.87
C LEU A 6 -1.70 6.54 -2.33
N ALA A 7 -1.47 7.10 -3.51
CA ALA A 7 -0.13 7.39 -4.02
C ALA A 7 0.62 8.38 -3.11
N GLN A 8 -0.03 9.47 -2.67
CA GLN A 8 0.56 10.42 -1.72
C GLN A 8 0.88 9.76 -0.38
N ALA A 9 -0.02 8.92 0.14
CA ALA A 9 0.23 8.16 1.36
C ALA A 9 1.43 7.22 1.22
N LEU A 10 1.59 6.57 0.05
CA LEU A 10 2.75 5.73 -0.24
C LEU A 10 4.05 6.54 -0.27
N VAL A 11 4.05 7.75 -0.86
CA VAL A 11 5.21 8.64 -0.85
C VAL A 11 5.60 9.03 0.57
N ALA A 12 4.63 9.39 1.41
CA ALA A 12 4.87 9.69 2.83
C ALA A 12 5.43 8.49 3.63
N LEU A 13 5.21 7.27 3.14
CA LEU A 13 5.74 6.03 3.71
C LEU A 13 7.12 5.64 3.17
N GLY A 14 7.69 6.41 2.25
CA GLY A 14 9.01 6.17 1.66
C GLY A 14 9.01 5.53 0.26
N CYS A 15 7.83 5.43 -0.39
CA CYS A 15 7.74 5.00 -1.79
C CYS A 15 8.25 6.10 -2.73
N PRO A 16 9.05 5.79 -3.76
CA PRO A 16 9.42 6.75 -4.79
C PRO A 16 8.18 7.34 -5.49
N PRO A 17 8.09 8.67 -5.67
CA PRO A 17 6.92 9.32 -6.27
C PRO A 17 6.67 8.89 -7.72
N GLU A 18 7.71 8.52 -8.46
CA GLU A 18 7.59 7.98 -9.82
C GLU A 18 6.88 6.61 -9.85
N LYS A 19 6.99 5.82 -8.76
CA LYS A 19 6.38 4.48 -8.65
C LYS A 19 5.10 4.48 -7.84
N SER A 20 4.80 5.55 -7.10
CA SER A 20 3.69 5.59 -6.16
C SER A 20 2.32 5.46 -6.83
N ALA A 21 2.15 5.99 -8.05
CA ALA A 21 0.92 5.87 -8.81
C ALA A 21 0.63 4.43 -9.24
N GLU A 22 1.64 3.74 -9.81
CA GLU A 22 1.53 2.33 -10.19
C GLU A 22 1.29 1.44 -8.97
N MET A 23 2.04 1.68 -7.89
CA MET A 23 1.87 0.94 -6.64
C MET A 23 0.51 1.18 -6.02
N ALA A 24 -0.04 2.39 -6.07
CA ALA A 24 -1.38 2.68 -5.56
C ALA A 24 -2.44 1.83 -6.29
N ALA A 25 -2.37 1.73 -7.62
CA ALA A 25 -3.28 0.90 -8.40
C ALA A 25 -3.17 -0.59 -8.05
N GLN A 26 -1.93 -1.09 -7.87
CA GLN A 26 -1.69 -2.48 -7.45
C GLN A 26 -2.21 -2.76 -6.04
N LEU A 27 -1.98 -1.83 -5.10
CA LEU A 27 -2.40 -1.95 -3.71
C LEU A 27 -3.92 -1.90 -3.58
N ASP A 28 -4.60 -1.02 -4.34
CA ASP A 28 -6.06 -0.94 -4.38
C ASP A 28 -6.68 -2.27 -4.87
N LYS A 29 -6.15 -2.81 -5.98
CA LYS A 29 -6.59 -4.10 -6.53
C LYS A 29 -6.41 -5.22 -5.51
N ARG A 30 -5.25 -5.29 -4.86
CA ARG A 30 -4.96 -6.28 -3.81
C ARG A 30 -5.86 -6.09 -2.58
N ALA A 31 -6.15 -4.86 -2.17
CA ALA A 31 -7.02 -4.57 -1.04
C ALA A 31 -8.45 -5.09 -1.30
N ARG A 32 -8.98 -4.88 -2.50
CA ARG A 32 -10.30 -5.42 -2.91
C ARG A 32 -10.31 -6.94 -2.94
N GLN A 33 -9.26 -7.56 -3.50
CA GLN A 33 -9.13 -9.02 -3.52
C GLN A 33 -9.01 -9.60 -2.12
N LEU A 34 -8.21 -8.98 -1.25
CA LEU A 34 -8.03 -9.43 0.13
C LEU A 34 -9.31 -9.25 0.96
N ALA A 35 -10.03 -8.15 0.75
CA ALA A 35 -11.33 -7.90 1.37
C ALA A 35 -12.33 -9.00 0.99
N ALA A 36 -12.44 -9.33 -0.30
CA ALA A 36 -13.30 -10.40 -0.79
C ALA A 36 -12.86 -11.79 -0.28
N ALA A 37 -11.56 -12.08 -0.31
CA ALA A 37 -11.03 -13.39 0.05
C ALA A 37 -11.04 -13.67 1.57
N LYS A 38 -10.92 -12.63 2.41
CA LYS A 38 -10.88 -12.77 3.87
C LYS A 38 -12.14 -12.26 4.57
N GLY A 39 -13.16 -11.84 3.83
CA GLY A 39 -14.38 -11.26 4.39
C GLY A 39 -14.15 -10.00 5.22
N ARG A 40 -13.08 -9.24 4.91
CA ARG A 40 -12.72 -8.01 5.63
C ARG A 40 -13.18 -6.78 4.87
N SER A 41 -13.30 -5.66 5.58
CA SER A 41 -13.56 -4.39 4.92
C SER A 41 -12.37 -3.97 4.05
N TYR A 42 -12.64 -3.29 2.93
CA TYR A 42 -11.60 -2.72 2.08
C TYR A 42 -10.61 -1.85 2.87
N GLN A 43 -11.10 -1.05 3.82
CA GLN A 43 -10.23 -0.21 4.67
C GLN A 43 -9.29 -1.03 5.55
N GLU A 44 -9.75 -2.14 6.13
CA GLU A 44 -8.89 -3.02 6.94
C GLU A 44 -7.84 -3.71 6.07
N ALA A 45 -8.25 -4.22 4.91
CA ALA A 45 -7.36 -4.84 3.94
C ALA A 45 -6.29 -3.83 3.45
N LEU A 46 -6.70 -2.62 3.11
CA LEU A 46 -5.79 -1.56 2.67
C LEU A 46 -4.83 -1.12 3.77
N THR A 47 -5.32 -0.92 4.99
CA THR A 47 -4.49 -0.56 6.15
C THR A 47 -3.45 -1.63 6.43
N HIS A 48 -3.84 -2.91 6.34
CA HIS A 48 -2.92 -4.03 6.49
C HIS A 48 -1.83 -4.03 5.40
N LEU A 49 -2.20 -3.80 4.14
CA LEU A 49 -1.25 -3.71 3.03
C LEU A 49 -0.30 -2.52 3.16
N LEU A 50 -0.79 -1.36 3.60
CA LEU A 50 0.05 -0.17 3.87
C LEU A 50 1.05 -0.43 5.00
N ALA A 51 0.64 -1.12 6.07
CA ALA A 51 1.51 -1.50 7.17
C ALA A 51 2.61 -2.48 6.71
N LEU A 52 2.30 -3.41 5.81
CA LEU A 52 3.28 -4.33 5.21
C LEU A 52 4.26 -3.58 4.31
N MET A 53 3.78 -2.64 3.48
CA MET A 53 4.63 -1.80 2.64
C MET A 53 5.60 -0.97 3.49
N LYS A 54 5.11 -0.32 4.56
CA LYS A 54 5.95 0.44 5.51
C LYS A 54 7.10 -0.43 6.06
N GLN A 55 6.83 -1.70 6.39
CA GLN A 55 7.86 -2.63 6.84
C GLN A 55 8.87 -2.96 5.73
N GLY A 56 8.41 -3.17 4.49
CA GLY A 56 9.30 -3.42 3.34
C GLY A 56 10.24 -2.26 3.02
N TRP A 57 9.76 -1.02 3.10
CA TRP A 57 10.59 0.17 2.92
C TRP A 57 11.51 0.41 4.12
N SER A 58 11.01 0.19 5.34
CA SER A 58 11.82 0.28 6.56
C SER A 58 12.92 -0.79 6.63
N ALA A 59 12.67 -1.98 6.06
CA ALA A 59 13.66 -3.04 5.93
C ALA A 59 14.69 -2.74 4.83
N LYS A 60 14.29 -2.08 3.72
CA LYS A 60 15.22 -1.69 2.65
C LYS A 60 16.20 -0.58 3.07
N GLY A 61 15.94 0.13 4.17
CA GLY A 61 16.89 1.01 4.85
C GLY A 61 17.87 0.29 5.80
N ARG A 62 17.69 -1.02 6.03
CA ARG A 62 18.61 -1.90 6.75
C ARG A 62 18.98 -3.10 5.87
N GLY A 63 19.52 -2.81 4.70
CA GLY A 63 20.41 -3.76 4.05
C GLY A 63 21.76 -3.72 4.78
N LEU A 64 21.90 -4.58 5.79
CA LEU A 64 23.20 -5.12 6.18
C LEU A 64 23.49 -6.32 5.26
#